data_AF-A0A0C3QX65-F1
#
_entry.id   AF-A0A0C3QX65-F1
#
_cell.length_a   1.000
_cell.length_b   1.000
_cell.length_c   1.000
_cell.angle_alpha   90.00
_cell.angle_beta   90.00
_cell.angle_gamma   90.00
#
_symmetry.space_group_name_H-M   'P 1'
#
loop_
_entity.id
_entity.type
_entity.pdbx_description
1 polymer ?
#
loop_
_entity_poly.entity_id
_entity_poly.type
_entity_poly.pdbx_seq_one_letter_code
_entity_poly.pdbx_strand_id
1 'polypeptide(L)'
;MNLNSSSELALTQTPAPRRYTIGSRASKLATIQAEIVLDALQKLHPEAIFNLEYMTTEGDKNQSQALYLLGGKALWTKELEVELLEGKIDLIVHSLKDVPTTLPPGCELGAILEREEPGDCLVMKQGLEYKSLDELPDGSVIGTSSVRRVAQLRRLYPKLQFADVRGNL
;
A
#
# COMPACT_ATOMS: atom_id res chain seq x y z
N MET A 1 -70.87 -0.33 -18.49
CA MET A 1 -69.91 -0.15 -19.60
C MET A 1 -69.30 1.23 -19.49
N ASN A 2 -68.03 1.30 -19.09
CA ASN A 2 -66.97 2.09 -19.72
C ASN A 2 -65.73 1.96 -18.83
N LEU A 3 -64.93 0.97 -19.21
CA LEU A 3 -63.57 0.75 -18.76
C LEU A 3 -62.69 1.75 -19.50
N ASN A 4 -61.92 2.55 -18.77
CA ASN A 4 -60.64 3.08 -19.25
C ASN A 4 -59.73 3.24 -18.03
N SER A 5 -59.10 2.12 -17.65
CA SER A 5 -57.97 2.09 -16.75
C SER A 5 -56.70 2.33 -17.57
N SER A 6 -56.28 3.58 -17.68
CA SER A 6 -54.95 3.93 -18.18
C SER A 6 -54.01 3.99 -16.99
N SER A 7 -53.45 2.83 -16.61
CA SER A 7 -52.30 2.75 -15.72
C SER A 7 -51.06 3.13 -16.52
N GLU A 8 -50.66 4.41 -16.48
CA GLU A 8 -49.32 4.81 -16.90
C GLU A 8 -48.31 4.19 -15.93
N LEU A 9 -47.54 3.21 -16.43
CA LEU A 9 -46.38 2.68 -15.74
C LEU A 9 -45.37 3.81 -15.54
N ALA A 10 -45.19 4.24 -14.29
CA ALA A 10 -44.03 5.04 -13.92
C ALA A 10 -42.77 4.22 -14.22
N LEU A 11 -42.03 4.63 -15.26
CA LEU A 11 -40.68 4.13 -15.53
C LEU A 11 -39.82 4.47 -14.33
N THR A 12 -39.57 3.49 -13.45
CA THR A 12 -38.57 3.61 -12.39
C THR A 12 -37.21 3.77 -13.06
N GLN A 13 -36.72 5.00 -13.18
CA GLN A 13 -35.35 5.26 -13.60
C GLN A 13 -34.43 4.61 -12.56
N THR A 14 -33.76 3.53 -12.93
CA THR A 14 -32.71 2.95 -12.09
C THR A 14 -31.63 4.03 -11.92
N PRO A 15 -31.27 4.44 -10.70
CA PRO A 15 -30.24 5.44 -10.49
C PRO A 15 -28.93 4.95 -11.15
N ALA A 16 -28.21 5.88 -11.77
CA ALA A 16 -26.92 5.55 -12.39
C ALA A 16 -25.98 4.90 -11.36
N PRO A 17 -25.19 3.89 -11.76
CA PRO A 17 -24.30 3.19 -10.85
C PRO A 17 -23.31 4.17 -10.22
N ARG A 18 -23.18 4.09 -8.90
CA ARG A 18 -22.26 4.95 -8.15
C ARG A 18 -20.82 4.61 -8.54
N ARG A 19 -20.02 5.64 -8.79
CA ARG A 19 -18.61 5.52 -9.16
C ARG A 19 -17.73 5.84 -7.96
N TYR A 20 -16.68 5.05 -7.78
CA TYR A 20 -15.66 5.26 -6.77
C TYR A 20 -14.28 5.17 -7.41
N THR A 21 -13.37 6.06 -7.02
CA THR A 21 -11.98 6.08 -7.46
C THR A 21 -11.07 5.68 -6.30
N ILE A 22 -10.27 4.64 -6.52
CA ILE A 22 -9.33 4.07 -5.56
C ILE A 22 -7.93 4.58 -5.89
N GLY A 23 -7.35 5.40 -5.02
CA GLY A 23 -5.99 5.89 -5.13
C GLY A 23 -4.96 4.88 -4.60
N SER A 24 -3.84 4.73 -5.31
CA SER A 24 -2.68 3.98 -4.83
C SER A 24 -1.37 4.52 -5.42
N ARG A 25 -0.23 4.09 -4.86
CA ARG A 25 1.07 4.35 -5.47
C ARG A 25 1.24 3.52 -6.76
N ALA A 26 2.01 4.05 -7.71
CA ALA A 26 2.30 3.39 -8.98
C ALA A 26 3.34 2.26 -8.91
N SER A 27 3.89 1.97 -7.73
CA SER A 27 4.86 0.85 -7.56
C SER A 27 4.17 -0.50 -7.76
N LYS A 28 4.87 -1.48 -8.33
CA LYS A 28 4.31 -2.81 -8.64
C LYS A 28 3.59 -3.50 -7.47
N LEU A 29 4.13 -3.40 -6.26
CA LEU A 29 3.45 -3.98 -5.08
C LEU A 29 2.18 -3.20 -4.72
N ALA A 30 2.21 -1.87 -4.82
CA ALA A 30 1.07 -1.03 -4.50
C ALA A 30 -0.09 -1.17 -5.51
N THR A 31 0.22 -1.42 -6.80
CA THR A 31 -0.81 -1.74 -7.80
C THR A 31 -1.48 -3.07 -7.50
N ILE A 32 -0.70 -4.11 -7.17
CA ILE A 32 -1.24 -5.43 -6.77
C ILE A 32 -2.13 -5.29 -5.52
N GLN A 33 -1.69 -4.52 -4.51
CA GLN A 33 -2.49 -4.28 -3.31
C GLN A 33 -3.81 -3.57 -3.62
N ALA A 34 -3.80 -2.61 -4.54
CA ALA A 34 -5.00 -1.90 -4.97
C ALA A 34 -5.95 -2.78 -5.78
N GLU A 35 -5.42 -3.66 -6.63
CA GLU A 35 -6.19 -4.68 -7.37
C GLU A 35 -6.87 -5.67 -6.41
N ILE A 36 -6.20 -6.12 -5.34
CA ILE A 36 -6.81 -6.99 -4.32
C ILE A 36 -8.02 -6.29 -3.66
N VAL A 37 -7.89 -5.01 -3.34
CA VAL A 37 -8.99 -4.22 -2.75
C VAL A 37 -10.11 -4.00 -3.77
N LEU A 38 -9.77 -3.68 -5.02
CA LEU A 38 -10.71 -3.53 -6.12
C LEU A 38 -11.55 -4.80 -6.30
N ASP A 39 -10.91 -5.97 -6.37
CA ASP A 39 -11.57 -7.26 -6.55
C ASP A 39 -12.53 -7.57 -5.38
N ALA A 40 -12.12 -7.25 -4.15
CA ALA A 40 -12.96 -7.44 -2.97
C ALA A 40 -14.19 -6.52 -3.00
N LEU A 41 -14.00 -5.24 -3.34
CA LEU A 41 -15.09 -4.26 -3.44
C LEU A 41 -16.06 -4.60 -4.57
N GLN A 42 -15.57 -4.98 -5.74
CA GLN A 42 -16.41 -5.38 -6.88
C GLN A 42 -17.26 -6.62 -6.58
N LYS A 43 -16.72 -7.59 -5.82
CA LYS A 43 -17.48 -8.78 -5.39
C LYS A 43 -18.60 -8.43 -4.43
N LEU A 44 -18.37 -7.47 -3.53
CA LEU A 44 -19.36 -7.03 -2.53
C LEU A 44 -20.40 -6.06 -3.11
N HIS A 45 -20.02 -5.26 -4.09
CA HIS A 45 -20.83 -4.21 -4.71
C HIS A 45 -20.80 -4.31 -6.25
N PRO A 46 -21.39 -5.36 -6.84
CA PRO A 46 -21.35 -5.60 -8.29
C PRO A 46 -22.04 -4.52 -9.12
N GLU A 47 -22.93 -3.73 -8.51
CA GLU A 47 -23.63 -2.61 -9.13
C GLU A 47 -22.81 -1.31 -9.16
N ALA A 48 -21.75 -1.20 -8.35
CA ALA A 48 -20.91 -0.03 -8.31
C ALA A 48 -19.77 -0.12 -9.34
N ILE A 49 -19.31 1.03 -9.82
CA ILE A 49 -18.16 1.13 -10.73
C ILE A 49 -16.97 1.60 -9.91
N PHE A 50 -15.88 0.86 -9.96
CA PHE A 50 -14.63 1.20 -9.28
C PHE A 50 -13.53 1.44 -10.31
N ASN A 51 -12.79 2.54 -10.14
CA ASN A 51 -11.63 2.88 -10.96
C ASN A 51 -10.37 2.89 -10.08
N LEU A 52 -9.21 2.61 -10.68
CA LEU A 52 -7.91 2.76 -10.03
C LEU A 52 -7.21 4.01 -10.55
N GLU A 53 -6.68 4.81 -9.63
CA GLU A 53 -5.85 5.96 -9.93
C GLU A 53 -4.49 5.81 -9.27
N TYR A 54 -3.44 5.85 -10.09
CA TYR A 54 -2.07 5.62 -9.65
C TYR A 54 -1.26 6.92 -9.67
N MET A 55 -0.51 7.16 -8.60
CA MET A 55 0.37 8.33 -8.51
C MET A 55 1.74 8.01 -7.93
N THR A 56 2.65 8.98 -8.08
CA THR A 56 4.03 8.90 -7.60
C THR A 56 4.20 9.84 -6.41
N THR A 57 4.80 9.35 -5.33
CA THR A 57 5.05 10.13 -4.10
C THR A 57 6.49 10.63 -4.05
N GLU A 58 6.81 11.57 -3.15
CA GLU A 58 8.21 12.01 -2.97
C GLU A 58 9.14 10.86 -2.56
N GLY A 59 8.62 9.90 -1.77
CA GLY A 59 9.36 8.70 -1.40
C GLY A 59 9.68 7.76 -2.56
N ASP A 60 8.96 7.85 -3.67
CA ASP A 60 9.28 7.14 -4.91
C ASP A 60 10.44 7.80 -5.67
N LYS A 61 10.50 9.13 -5.63
CA LYS A 61 11.50 9.94 -6.35
C LYS A 61 12.86 9.95 -5.67
N ASN A 62 12.89 9.95 -4.33
CA ASN A 62 14.14 10.03 -3.57
C ASN A 62 14.63 8.67 -3.05
N GLN A 63 15.46 8.01 -3.86
CA GLN A 63 16.06 6.71 -3.54
C GLN A 63 17.54 6.79 -3.13
N SER A 64 18.17 7.97 -3.21
CA SER A 64 19.62 8.14 -3.03
C SER A 64 20.05 8.39 -1.59
N GLN A 65 19.14 8.85 -0.73
CA GLN A 65 19.45 9.14 0.68
C GLN A 65 18.94 8.04 1.62
N ALA A 66 19.62 7.86 2.76
CA ALA A 66 19.19 6.92 3.78
C ALA A 66 17.81 7.33 4.34
N LEU A 67 16.95 6.34 4.64
CA LEU A 67 15.54 6.63 4.95
C LEU A 67 15.35 7.47 6.21
N TYR A 68 16.18 7.26 7.23
CA TYR A 68 16.11 8.04 8.46
C TYR A 68 16.51 9.51 8.27
N LEU A 69 17.17 9.87 7.16
CA LEU A 69 17.53 11.25 6.82
C LEU A 69 16.39 12.00 6.10
N LEU A 70 15.42 11.28 5.51
CA LEU A 70 14.38 11.87 4.67
C LEU A 70 13.22 12.55 5.42
N GLY A 71 13.35 12.74 6.75
CA GLY A 71 12.63 13.78 7.50
C GLY A 71 11.16 14.00 7.14
N GLY A 72 10.32 12.97 7.13
CA GLY A 72 8.89 13.14 6.89
C GLY A 72 8.10 11.88 7.25
N LYS A 73 7.16 12.01 8.20
CA LYS A 73 6.28 10.90 8.63
C LYS A 73 5.25 10.48 7.58
N ALA A 74 5.14 11.21 6.47
CA ALA A 74 4.12 11.05 5.43
C ALA A 74 4.74 10.93 4.00
N LEU A 75 5.98 10.45 3.91
CA LEU A 75 6.77 10.45 2.66
C LEU A 75 6.11 9.69 1.49
N TRP A 76 5.22 8.74 1.81
CA TRP A 76 4.50 7.91 0.83
C TRP A 76 2.98 8.04 0.91
N THR A 77 2.46 8.93 1.75
CA THR A 77 1.01 9.09 1.97
C THR A 77 0.50 10.46 1.58
N LYS A 78 1.33 11.51 1.71
CA LYS A 78 0.91 12.91 1.59
C LYS A 78 0.19 13.24 0.28
N GLU A 79 0.73 12.83 -0.87
CA GLU A 79 0.13 13.17 -2.17
C GLU A 79 -1.25 12.51 -2.35
N LEU A 80 -1.39 11.27 -1.89
CA LEU A 80 -2.66 10.54 -1.92
C LEU A 80 -3.68 11.17 -0.95
N GLU A 81 -3.25 11.56 0.25
CA GLU A 81 -4.10 12.24 1.24
C GLU A 81 -4.64 13.57 0.72
N VAL A 82 -3.83 14.35 -0.03
CA VAL A 82 -4.30 15.59 -0.67
C VAL A 82 -5.42 15.30 -1.67
N GLU A 83 -5.23 14.30 -2.53
CA GLU A 83 -6.21 13.93 -3.56
C GLU A 83 -7.52 13.40 -2.95
N LEU A 84 -7.43 12.68 -1.82
CA LEU A 84 -8.58 12.24 -1.05
C LEU A 84 -9.34 13.43 -0.44
N LEU A 85 -8.63 14.38 0.18
CA LEU A 85 -9.24 15.57 0.79
C LEU A 85 -9.83 16.54 -0.24
N GLU A 86 -9.28 16.59 -1.45
CA GLU A 86 -9.82 17.35 -2.58
C GLU A 86 -10.99 16.64 -3.28
N GLY A 87 -11.32 15.40 -2.88
CA GLY A 87 -12.41 14.61 -3.44
C GLY A 87 -12.16 14.11 -4.87
N LYS A 88 -10.89 14.03 -5.28
CA LYS A 88 -10.49 13.47 -6.58
C LYS A 88 -10.46 11.94 -6.55
N ILE A 89 -10.11 11.38 -5.40
CA ILE A 89 -10.24 9.95 -5.09
C ILE A 89 -11.15 9.75 -3.87
N ASP A 90 -11.79 8.58 -3.77
CA ASP A 90 -12.74 8.25 -2.71
C ASP A 90 -12.12 7.44 -1.58
N LEU A 91 -11.06 6.68 -1.87
CA LEU A 91 -10.31 5.91 -0.88
C LEU A 91 -8.86 5.68 -1.32
N ILE A 92 -7.98 5.37 -0.36
CA ILE A 92 -6.56 5.10 -0.61
C ILE A 92 -6.21 3.69 -0.14
N VAL A 93 -5.41 2.97 -0.92
CA VAL A 93 -4.83 1.68 -0.52
C VAL A 93 -3.35 1.86 -0.15
N HIS A 94 -2.99 1.42 1.06
CA HIS A 94 -1.62 1.48 1.57
C HIS A 94 -1.18 0.17 2.21
N SER A 95 0.13 -0.07 2.20
CA SER A 95 0.74 -0.96 3.19
C SER A 95 0.65 -0.30 4.57
N LEU A 96 -0.03 -0.94 5.53
CA LEU A 96 -0.33 -0.34 6.83
C LEU A 96 0.91 0.15 7.60
N LYS A 97 2.05 -0.52 7.42
CA LYS A 97 3.33 -0.12 8.04
C LYS A 97 3.83 1.27 7.61
N ASP A 98 3.37 1.76 6.47
CA ASP A 98 3.77 3.04 5.88
C ASP A 98 2.78 4.17 6.23
N VAL A 99 1.67 3.86 6.91
CA VAL A 99 0.67 4.84 7.37
C VAL A 99 1.12 5.47 8.69
N PRO A 100 1.10 6.81 8.83
CA PRO A 100 1.46 7.47 10.08
C PRO A 100 0.47 7.14 11.20
N THR A 101 0.96 7.09 12.45
CA THR A 101 0.12 6.83 13.63
C THR A 101 -0.83 7.97 13.96
N THR A 102 -0.60 9.15 13.40
CA THR A 102 -1.51 10.30 13.47
C THR A 102 -1.90 10.63 12.04
N LEU A 103 -3.17 10.42 11.71
CA LEU A 103 -3.71 10.70 10.39
C LEU A 103 -3.94 12.22 10.23
N PRO A 104 -3.85 12.74 9.00
CA PRO A 104 -4.23 14.12 8.75
C PRO A 104 -5.73 14.33 9.07
N PRO A 105 -6.12 15.55 9.51
CA PRO A 105 -7.52 15.88 9.76
C PRO A 105 -8.38 15.61 8.51
N GLY A 106 -9.54 14.99 8.70
CA GLY A 106 -10.43 14.61 7.60
C GLY A 106 -10.14 13.24 7.00
N CYS A 107 -9.08 12.55 7.42
CA CYS A 107 -8.80 11.18 7.04
C CYS A 107 -9.02 10.20 8.20
N GLU A 108 -9.48 8.99 7.88
CA GLU A 108 -9.61 7.88 8.82
C GLU A 108 -9.12 6.58 8.19
N LEU A 109 -8.76 5.61 9.04
CA LEU A 109 -8.51 4.24 8.60
C LEU A 109 -9.84 3.49 8.46
N GLY A 110 -10.41 3.49 7.25
CA GLY A 110 -11.73 2.90 7.00
C GLY A 110 -11.76 1.37 7.02
N ALA A 111 -10.65 0.69 6.70
CA ALA A 111 -10.57 -0.77 6.70
C ALA A 111 -9.14 -1.26 6.93
N ILE A 112 -9.03 -2.48 7.49
CA ILE A 112 -7.79 -3.26 7.56
C ILE A 112 -8.13 -4.65 7.01
N LEU A 113 -7.46 -5.05 5.94
CA LEU A 113 -7.64 -6.37 5.33
C LEU A 113 -7.04 -7.48 6.20
N GLU A 114 -7.37 -8.73 5.88
CA GLU A 114 -6.72 -9.89 6.49
C GLU A 114 -5.18 -9.78 6.36
N ARG A 115 -4.48 -10.13 7.45
CA ARG A 115 -3.06 -9.91 7.56
C ARG A 115 -2.27 -11.08 6.96
N GLU A 116 -1.49 -10.76 5.93
CA GLU A 116 -0.48 -11.67 5.37
C GLU A 116 0.68 -11.95 6.36
N GLU A 117 1.50 -12.96 6.04
CA GLU A 117 2.65 -13.38 6.86
C GLU A 117 3.55 -12.18 7.27
N PRO A 118 3.64 -11.85 8.58
CA PRO A 118 4.33 -10.65 9.03
C PRO A 118 5.84 -10.82 9.20
N GLY A 119 6.38 -12.04 9.04
CA GLY A 119 7.80 -12.34 9.20
C GLY A 119 8.72 -11.55 8.26
N ASP A 120 9.87 -11.12 8.78
CA ASP A 120 10.97 -10.66 7.93
C ASP A 120 11.60 -11.87 7.21
N CYS A 121 11.92 -11.75 5.92
CA CYS A 121 12.58 -12.80 5.16
C CYS A 121 14.06 -12.48 4.87
N LEU A 122 14.88 -13.52 4.78
CA LEU A 122 16.24 -13.46 4.27
C LEU A 122 16.23 -13.76 2.78
N VAL A 123 16.78 -12.85 1.97
CA VAL A 123 16.96 -13.07 0.53
C VAL A 123 18.45 -13.23 0.26
N MET A 124 18.82 -14.38 -0.31
CA MET A 124 20.20 -14.69 -0.67
C MET A 124 20.30 -14.91 -2.17
N LYS A 125 21.44 -14.52 -2.75
CA LYS A 125 21.72 -14.79 -4.17
C LYS A 125 21.74 -16.30 -4.39
N GLN A 126 21.04 -16.76 -5.44
CA GLN A 126 21.05 -18.16 -5.82
C GLN A 126 22.48 -18.65 -6.09
N GLY A 127 22.81 -19.86 -5.63
CA GLY A 127 24.12 -20.48 -5.81
C GLY A 127 25.16 -20.13 -4.75
N LEU A 128 24.82 -19.32 -3.73
CA LEU A 128 25.65 -19.21 -2.54
C LEU A 128 25.64 -20.52 -1.75
N GLU A 129 26.78 -20.87 -1.15
CA GLU A 129 26.90 -22.04 -0.28
C GLU A 129 26.09 -21.87 1.02
N TYR A 130 26.00 -20.63 1.51
CA TYR A 130 25.30 -20.24 2.73
C TYR A 130 23.80 -20.02 2.47
N LYS A 131 22.96 -20.49 3.40
CA LYS A 131 21.49 -20.44 3.32
C LYS A 131 20.82 -19.77 4.52
N SER A 132 21.60 -19.41 5.53
CA SER A 132 21.11 -18.78 6.77
C SER A 132 22.06 -17.69 7.24
N LEU A 133 21.61 -16.86 8.20
CA LEU A 133 22.46 -15.84 8.82
C LEU A 133 23.58 -16.47 9.66
N ASP A 134 23.33 -17.62 10.29
CA ASP A 134 24.30 -18.34 11.13
C ASP A 134 25.47 -18.91 10.33
N GLU A 135 25.26 -19.17 9.03
CA GLU A 135 26.28 -19.71 8.14
C GLU A 135 27.19 -18.62 7.53
N LEU A 136 26.82 -17.35 7.66
CA LEU A 136 27.57 -16.27 7.03
C LEU A 136 28.93 -16.04 7.72
N PRO A 137 30.03 -15.92 6.95
CA PRO A 137 31.33 -15.58 7.51
C PRO A 137 31.33 -14.24 8.25
N ASP A 138 32.18 -14.14 9.28
CA ASP A 138 32.46 -12.88 9.99
C ASP A 138 32.79 -11.76 8.98
N GLY A 139 32.19 -10.58 9.18
CA GLY A 139 32.35 -9.43 8.29
C GLY A 139 31.43 -9.41 7.07
N SER A 140 30.59 -10.43 6.84
CA SER A 140 29.59 -10.41 5.76
C SER A 140 28.64 -9.22 5.90
N VAL A 141 28.27 -8.61 4.76
CA VAL A 141 27.45 -7.38 4.71
C VAL A 141 25.99 -7.71 4.43
N ILE A 142 25.10 -7.30 5.33
CA ILE A 142 23.64 -7.39 5.17
C ILE A 142 23.08 -6.06 4.67
N GLY A 143 22.39 -6.08 3.53
CA GLY A 143 21.73 -4.92 2.96
C GLY A 143 20.35 -4.67 3.56
N THR A 144 20.18 -3.61 4.36
CA THR A 144 18.85 -3.16 4.80
C THR A 144 18.89 -1.71 5.30
N SER A 145 17.97 -0.87 4.83
CA SER A 145 17.78 0.51 5.33
C SER A 145 16.85 0.60 6.55
N SER A 146 16.41 -0.53 7.13
CA SER A 146 15.49 -0.54 8.27
C SER A 146 16.26 -0.49 9.58
N VAL A 147 16.14 0.63 10.32
CA VAL A 147 16.74 0.76 11.66
C VAL A 147 16.28 -0.34 12.63
N ARG A 148 15.02 -0.79 12.49
CA ARG A 148 14.45 -1.90 13.27
C ARG A 148 15.17 -3.22 13.00
N ARG A 149 15.41 -3.54 11.72
CA ARG A 149 16.12 -4.78 11.34
C ARG A 149 17.59 -4.72 11.77
N VAL A 150 18.28 -3.60 11.49
CA VAL A 150 19.68 -3.40 11.88
C VAL A 150 19.88 -3.56 13.39
N ALA A 151 19.04 -2.92 14.22
CA ALA A 151 19.17 -2.98 15.67
C ALA A 151 19.01 -4.42 16.21
N GLN A 152 18.01 -5.16 15.72
CA GLN A 152 17.79 -6.54 16.12
C GLN A 152 18.91 -7.47 15.64
N LEU A 153 19.32 -7.34 14.38
CA LEU A 153 20.35 -8.19 13.78
C LEU A 153 21.74 -7.92 14.37
N ARG A 154 22.11 -6.67 14.66
CA ARG A 154 23.38 -6.36 15.34
C ARG A 154 23.47 -6.98 16.73
N ARG A 155 22.35 -7.08 17.45
CA ARG A 155 22.31 -7.70 18.77
C ARG A 155 22.55 -9.21 18.69
N LEU A 156 21.97 -9.88 17.69
CA LEU A 156 22.04 -11.34 17.53
C LEU A 156 23.31 -11.79 16.79
N TYR A 157 23.78 -11.00 15.83
CA TYR A 157 24.90 -11.30 14.93
C TYR A 157 25.93 -10.17 14.95
N PRO A 158 26.67 -9.98 16.07
CA PRO A 158 27.54 -8.82 16.28
C PRO A 158 28.74 -8.74 15.32
N LYS A 159 29.03 -9.84 14.62
CA LYS A 159 30.14 -9.94 13.67
C LYS A 159 29.74 -9.64 12.22
N LEU A 160 28.44 -9.49 11.94
CA LEU A 160 27.96 -9.09 10.63
C LEU A 160 28.00 -7.56 10.47
N GLN A 161 28.18 -7.11 9.24
CA GLN A 161 28.17 -5.70 8.86
C GLN A 161 26.82 -5.35 8.22
N PHE A 162 26.47 -4.06 8.20
CA PHE A 162 25.17 -3.59 7.71
C PHE A 162 25.35 -2.38 6.81
N ALA A 163 24.73 -2.41 5.64
CA ALA A 163 24.74 -1.33 4.68
C ALA A 163 23.31 -0.97 4.26
N ASP A 164 23.09 0.32 3.96
CA ASP A 164 21.80 0.78 3.45
C ASP A 164 21.56 0.24 2.03
N VAL A 165 20.33 -0.20 1.78
CA VAL A 165 19.84 -0.60 0.46
C VAL A 165 18.47 0.05 0.23
N ARG A 166 18.32 0.72 -0.91
CA ARG A 166 17.10 1.43 -1.32
C ARG A 166 16.67 0.96 -2.71
N GLY A 167 15.40 1.20 -3.04
CA GLY A 167 14.77 0.75 -4.27
C GLY A 167 13.52 -0.05 -3.98
N ASN A 168 12.75 -0.33 -5.03
CA ASN A 168 11.66 -1.31 -4.97
C ASN A 168 12.27 -2.73 -4.96
N LEU A 169 11.47 -3.71 -4.54
CA LEU A 169 11.79 -5.14 -4.71
C LEU A 169 11.97 -5.50 -6.18
#